data_AF-A0A9E4BK63-F1
#
_entry.id   AF-A0A9E4BK63-F1
#
_cell.length_a   1.000
_cell.length_b   1.000
_cell.length_c   1.000
_cell.angle_alpha   90.00
_cell.angle_beta   90.00
_cell.angle_gamma   90.00
#
_symmetry.space_group_name_H-M   'P 1'
#
loop_
_entity.id
_entity.type
_entity.pdbx_description
1 polymer ?
#
loop_
_entity_poly.entity_id
_entity_poly.type
_entity_poly.pdbx_seq_one_letter_code
_entity_poly.pdbx_strand_id
1 'polypeptide(L)' 'MRNLVTLAVILIAASILLNSSCYIVDEREQVVVTEFGQPVRTVQSPGLHFKIPFIQQLHTFEDRLLYSDADPRQIYT' A
#
# COMPACT_ATOMS: atom_id res chain seq x y z
N MET A 1 4.50 37.85 10.70
CA MET A 1 5.22 36.66 11.19
C MET A 1 4.29 35.47 11.42
N ARG A 2 3.16 35.61 12.13
CA ARG A 2 2.18 34.52 12.34
C ARG A 2 1.67 33.85 11.06
N ASN A 3 1.40 34.65 10.02
CA ASN A 3 0.87 34.16 8.74
C ASN A 3 1.90 33.35 7.93
N LEU A 4 3.19 33.69 8.05
CA LEU A 4 4.29 32.93 7.42
C LEU A 4 4.48 31.58 8.11
N VAL A 5 4.38 31.56 9.45
CA VAL A 5 4.44 30.32 10.23
C VAL A 5 3.27 29.40 9.89
N THR A 6 2.04 29.92 9.79
CA THR A 6 0.88 29.11 9.38
C THR A 6 1.03 28.55 7.97
N LEU A 7 1.58 29.35 7.04
CA LEU A 7 1.79 28.92 5.66
C LEU A 7 2.86 27.82 5.56
N ALA A 8 3.94 27.96 6.34
CA ALA A 8 4.97 26.92 6.46
C ALA A 8 4.42 25.61 7.04
N VAL A 9 3.59 25.69 8.09
CA VAL A 9 2.96 24.50 8.72
C VAL A 9 2.04 23.78 7.74
N ILE A 10 1.21 24.51 7.00
CA ILE A 10 0.31 23.92 5.99
C ILE A 10 1.11 23.23 4.89
N LEU A 11 2.19 23.86 4.42
CA LEU A 11 3.03 23.32 3.36
C LEU A 11 3.73 22.02 3.79
N ILE A 12 4.23 21.97 5.03
CA ILE A 12 4.82 20.77 5.61
C ILE A 12 3.78 19.65 5.73
N ALA A 13 2.58 19.96 6.24
CA ALA A 13 1.51 18.98 6.38
C ALA A 13 1.07 18.41 5.01
N ALA A 14 0.96 19.26 3.98
CA ALA A 14 0.61 18.83 2.63
C ALA A 14 1.68 17.91 2.03
N SER A 15 2.97 18.22 2.24
CA SER A 15 4.09 17.40 1.74
C SER A 15 4.08 16.00 2.36
N ILE A 16 3.82 15.89 3.66
CA ILE A 16 3.73 14.60 4.37
C ILE A 16 2.56 13.76 3.82
N LEU A 17 1.40 14.40 3.60
CA LEU A 17 0.22 13.71 3.06
C LEU A 17 0.48 13.19 1.64
N LEU A 18 1.07 14.00 0.77
CA LEU A 18 1.43 13.61 -0.59
C LEU A 18 2.39 12.42 -0.61
N ASN A 19 3.43 12.45 0.23
CA ASN A 19 4.39 11.36 0.32
C ASN A 19 3.75 10.05 0.84
N SER A 20 2.85 10.15 1.82
CA SER A 20 2.19 8.99 2.42
C SER A 20 1.10 8.36 1.55
N SER A 21 0.61 9.10 0.55
CA SER A 21 -0.46 8.67 -0.35
C SER A 21 0.07 7.98 -1.61
N CYS A 22 1.34 8.17 -1.96
CA CYS A 22 1.92 7.72 -3.21
C CYS A 22 2.68 6.41 -3.01
N TYR A 23 2.49 5.43 -3.89
CA TYR A 23 3.25 4.18 -3.89
C TYR A 23 3.50 3.68 -5.32
N ILE A 24 4.56 2.88 -5.48
CA ILE A 24 4.98 2.33 -6.77
C ILE A 24 4.77 0.82 -6.73
N VAL A 25 4.24 0.26 -7.82
CA VAL A 25 4.08 -1.18 -8.03
C VAL A 25 5.06 -1.63 -9.11
N ASP A 26 5.86 -2.65 -8.80
CA ASP A 26 6.79 -3.28 -9.74
C ASP A 26 6.05 -4.32 -10.61
N GLU A 27 6.59 -4.64 -11.79
CA GLU A 27 6.05 -5.63 -12.73
C GLU A 27 6.01 -7.05 -12.16
N ARG A 28 6.83 -7.31 -11.14
CA ARG A 28 6.95 -8.63 -10.49
C ARG A 28 6.06 -8.78 -9.26
N GLU A 29 5.33 -7.73 -8.93
CA GLU A 29 4.57 -7.60 -7.71
C GLU A 29 3.12 -7.25 -8.03
N GLN A 30 2.22 -7.73 -7.18
CA GLN A 30 0.84 -7.30 -7.13
C GLN A 30 0.54 -6.75 -5.75
N VAL A 31 -0.21 -5.66 -5.68
CA VAL A 31 -0.56 -5.01 -4.42
C VAL A 31 -2.05 -5.12 -4.16
N VAL A 32 -2.41 -5.74 -3.05
CA VAL A 32 -3.78 -5.76 -2.54
C VAL A 32 -3.96 -4.61 -1.56
N VAL A 33 -4.90 -3.73 -1.88
CA VAL A 33 -5.28 -2.59 -1.04
C VAL A 33 -6.45 -3.01 -0.16
N THR A 34 -6.26 -2.93 1.16
CA THR A 34 -7.30 -3.24 2.13
C THR A 34 -7.73 -1.99 2.89
N GLU A 35 -9.03 -1.85 3.12
CA GLU A 35 -9.62 -0.83 3.98
C GLU A 35 -10.26 -1.51 5.18
N PHE A 36 -9.83 -1.14 6.39
CA PHE A 36 -10.34 -1.72 7.64
C PHE A 36 -10.32 -3.28 7.65
N GLY A 37 -9.33 -3.88 6.99
CA GLY A 37 -9.17 -5.33 6.87
C GLY A 37 -9.97 -5.99 5.75
N GLN A 38 -10.75 -5.23 4.96
CA GLN A 38 -11.45 -5.74 3.78
C GLN A 38 -10.70 -5.40 2.49
N PRO A 39 -10.50 -6.36 1.57
CA PRO A 39 -9.86 -6.08 0.28
C PRO A 39 -10.79 -5.24 -0.59
N VAL A 40 -10.36 -4.05 -0.97
CA VAL A 40 -11.14 -3.12 -1.81
C VAL A 40 -10.66 -3.16 -3.26
N ARG A 41 -9.36 -3.33 -3.48
CA ARG A 41 -8.76 -3.31 -4.82
C ARG A 41 -7.50 -4.17 -4.86
N THR A 42 -7.29 -4.82 -6.00
CA THR A 42 -6.01 -5.45 -6.35
C THR A 42 -5.39 -4.70 -7.52
N VAL A 43 -4.11 -4.39 -7.42
CA VAL A 43 -3.33 -3.64 -8.41
C VAL A 43 -2.22 -4.53 -8.93
N GLN A 44 -2.32 -4.92 -10.19
CA GLN A 44 -1.31 -5.72 -10.89
C GLN A 44 -0.56 -4.91 -11.94
N SER A 45 -1.08 -3.73 -12.31
CA SER A 45 -0.41 -2.90 -13.31
C SER A 45 0.79 -2.17 -12.68
N PRO A 46 1.98 -2.29 -13.28
CA PRO A 46 3.16 -1.58 -12.80
C PRO A 46 2.98 -0.07 -12.93
N GLY A 47 3.63 0.67 -12.04
CA GLY A 47 3.68 2.13 -12.08
C GLY A 47 3.23 2.81 -10.79
N LEU A 48 2.96 4.11 -10.91
CA LEU A 48 2.61 4.97 -9.78
C LEU A 48 1.11 4.87 -9.46
N HIS A 49 0.80 4.57 -8.21
CA HIS A 49 -0.57 4.52 -7.73
C HIS A 49 -0.73 5.37 -6.47
N PHE A 50 -1.98 5.75 -6.21
CA PHE A 50 -2.33 6.52 -5.03
C PHE A 50 -3.26 5.72 -4.11
N LYS A 51 -3.04 5.90 -2.82
CA LYS A 51 -3.88 5.40 -1.74
C LYS A 51 -4.29 6.53 -0.82
N ILE A 52 -5.38 6.32 -0.11
CA ILE A 52 -5.80 7.18 0.99
C ILE A 52 -4.89 6.84 2.19
N PRO A 53 -4.06 7.79 2.65
CA PRO A 53 -3.17 7.54 3.79
C PRO A 53 -3.99 7.27 5.05
N PHE A 54 -3.45 6.48 5.98
CA PHE A 54 -4.07 6.06 7.25
C PHE A 54 -5.22 5.06 7.19
N ILE A 55 -6.06 5.07 6.14
CA ILE A 55 -7.21 4.16 6.01
C ILE A 55 -6.84 2.92 5.20
N GLN A 56 -6.17 3.12 4.06
CA GLN A 56 -5.80 2.04 3.16
C GLN A 56 -4.42 1.48 3.51
N GLN A 57 -4.39 0.16 3.72
CA GLN A 57 -3.17 -0.62 3.89
C GLN A 57 -2.81 -1.33 2.58
N LEU A 58 -1.51 -1.43 2.31
CA LEU A 58 -0.97 -2.08 1.11
C LEU A 58 -0.37 -3.42 1.51
N HIS A 59 -0.78 -4.48 0.84
CA HIS A 59 -0.18 -5.80 0.95
C HIS A 59 0.43 -6.18 -0.39
N THR A 60 1.75 -6.20 -0.45
CA THR A 60 2.49 -6.61 -1.66
C THR A 60 2.68 -8.11 -1.68
N PHE A 61 2.40 -8.73 -2.81
CA PHE A 61 2.62 -10.14 -3.08
C PHE A 61 3.41 -10.28 -4.37
N GLU A 62 4.20 -11.34 -4.47
CA GLU A 62 4.87 -11.64 -5.73
C GLU A 62 3.86 -12.17 -6.76
N ASP A 63 4.00 -11.76 -8.02
CA ASP A 63 3.18 -12.24 -9.14
C ASP A 63 3.82 -13.46 -9.84
N ARG A 64 4.53 -14.28 -9.06
CA ARG A 64 5.14 -15.52 -9.55
C ARG A 64 4.64 -16.72 -8.76
N LEU A 65 4.81 -17.91 -9.35
CA LEU A 65 4.53 -19.15 -8.66
C LEU A 65 5.44 -19.26 -7.42
N LEU A 66 4.81 -19.18 -6.25
CA LEU A 66 5.44 -19.46 -4.97
C LEU A 66 5.40 -20.98 -4.77
N TYR A 67 6.57 -21.62 -4.81
CA TYR A 67 6.69 -23.00 -4.37
C TYR A 67 6.54 -23.05 -2.84
N SER A 68 5.64 -23.90 -2.38
CA SER A 68 5.41 -24.11 -0.94
C SER A 68 6.03 -25.45 -0.55
N ASP A 69 7.13 -25.41 0.21
CA ASP A 69 7.78 -26.59 0.78
C ASP A 69 7.13 -27.03 2.10
N ALA A 70 5.81 -26.83 2.24
CA ALA A 70 5.11 -27.15 3.48
C ALA A 70 5.16 -28.65 3.76
N ASP A 71 5.61 -29.03 4.96
CA ASP A 71 5.65 -30.42 5.39
C ASP A 71 4.25 -31.08 5.30
N PRO A 72 4.17 -32.36 4.93
CA PRO A 72 2.92 -33.08 4.85
C PRO A 72 2.24 -33.12 6.21
N ARG A 73 1.03 -32.54 6.30
CA ARG A 73 0.18 -32.59 7.50
C ARG A 73 -0.98 -33.55 7.28
N GLN A 74 -1.30 -34.30 8.33
CA GLN A 74 -2.43 -35.22 8.34
C GLN A 74 -3.74 -34.43 8.34
N ILE A 75 -4.58 -34.64 7.33
CA ILE A 75 -5.94 -34.06 7.27
C ILE A 75 -6.91 -35.16 7.69
N TYR A 76 -7.64 -34.92 8.79
CA TYR A 76 -8.75 -35.78 9.19
C TYR A 76 -9.99 -35.34 8.41
N THR A 77 -10.50 -36.21 7.54
CA THR A 77 -11.78 -36.06 6.82
C THR A 77 -12.93 -36.55 7.67
#